data_AF-A0A2N2BUJ3-F1
#
_entry.id   AF-A0A2N2BUJ3-F1
#
_cell.length_a   1.000
_cell.length_b   1.000
_cell.length_c   1.000
_cell.angle_alpha   90.00
_cell.angle_beta   90.00
_cell.angle_gamma   90.00
#
_symmetry.space_group_name_H-M   'P 1'
#
loop_
_entity.id
_entity.type
_entity.pdbx_description
1 polymer ?
#
loop_
_entity_poly.entity_id
_entity_poly.type
_entity_poly.pdbx_seq_one_letter_code
_entity_poly.pdbx_strand_id
1 'polypeptide(L)'
;MEFILEKEVGDIIPQAVVFNFDQLKQELEVSLVKYQNMVITEDATKEAKEDRAKLNALKNTIDGKRKEIKKEWNKPYVEFEDKVKVLTAMIDEPIQAIDKQVKAYEQAVKDEKAAEIKLYFDETIGDLETLVPYGKIHVPKWLNSSERLSAIKKEINAIIETIRNDIKVIKDLEMECEQQMLDKYLQSFSIAEAMAEKKRWEDQVEKMLEYEKQQELKKQQEAAKIIALERAKVSAVDAKTEEVIPGQVAIMAQEDFTTVVSTDPHQQIAEPEQKLEVLIFKVAVTPEQKKALKAFFVENKIKVGRV
;
A
#
# COMPACT_ATOMS: atom_id res chain seq x y z
N MET A 1 39.77 17.05 -28.37
CA MET A 1 40.13 15.94 -29.27
C MET A 1 38.98 15.78 -30.24
N GLU A 2 39.28 15.62 -31.52
CA GLU A 2 38.28 15.49 -32.58
C GLU A 2 38.53 14.18 -33.33
N PHE A 3 37.45 13.52 -33.76
CA PHE A 3 37.54 12.30 -34.55
C PHE A 3 37.67 12.68 -36.02
N ILE A 4 38.87 12.47 -36.58
CA ILE A 4 39.21 12.86 -37.96
C ILE A 4 39.58 11.59 -38.73
N LEU A 5 38.98 11.42 -39.91
CA LEU A 5 39.40 10.39 -40.87
C LEU A 5 40.52 10.94 -41.76
N GLU A 6 41.58 10.15 -41.98
CA GLU A 6 42.71 10.55 -42.85
C GLU A 6 42.32 10.65 -44.34
N LYS A 7 41.18 10.06 -44.72
CA LYS A 7 40.58 10.10 -46.06
C LYS A 7 39.08 10.15 -45.95
N GLU A 8 38.41 10.68 -46.98
CA GLU A 8 36.96 10.62 -47.05
C GLU A 8 36.47 9.18 -47.23
N VAL A 9 35.26 8.88 -46.73
CA VAL A 9 34.68 7.52 -46.78
C VAL A 9 34.59 6.99 -48.23
N GLY A 10 34.35 7.88 -49.20
CA GLY A 10 34.31 7.55 -50.63
C GLY A 10 35.66 7.11 -51.24
N ASP A 11 36.78 7.50 -50.63
CA ASP A 11 38.14 7.10 -51.06
C ASP A 11 38.62 5.80 -50.39
N ILE A 12 37.90 5.35 -49.35
CA ILE A 12 38.21 4.14 -48.56
C ILE A 12 37.44 2.92 -49.12
N ILE A 13 36.25 3.13 -49.68
CA ILE A 13 35.36 2.07 -50.15
C ILE A 13 35.37 1.99 -51.70
N PRO A 14 35.61 0.82 -52.31
CA PRO A 14 35.52 0.67 -53.76
C PRO A 14 34.10 0.93 -54.28
N GLN A 15 33.97 1.82 -55.27
CA GLN A 15 32.66 2.25 -55.79
C GLN A 15 31.84 1.13 -56.45
N ALA A 16 32.49 0.12 -57.06
CA ALA A 16 31.83 -1.03 -57.68
C ALA A 16 32.74 -2.26 -57.82
N VAL A 17 32.16 -3.45 -57.87
CA VAL A 17 32.83 -4.67 -58.40
C VAL A 17 32.47 -4.81 -59.87
N VAL A 18 33.44 -4.59 -60.76
CA VAL A 18 33.28 -4.88 -62.20
C VAL A 18 33.68 -6.33 -62.47
N PHE A 19 32.81 -7.08 -63.14
CA PHE A 19 33.07 -8.46 -63.58
C PHE A 19 32.33 -8.73 -64.90
N ASN A 20 32.63 -9.86 -65.54
CA ASN A 20 32.11 -10.24 -66.86
C ASN A 20 30.65 -10.76 -66.82
N PHE A 21 29.74 -10.02 -66.18
CA PHE A 21 28.35 -10.40 -65.99
C PHE A 21 27.64 -10.73 -67.30
N ASP A 22 27.68 -9.84 -68.30
CA ASP A 22 26.94 -10.03 -69.55
C ASP A 22 27.44 -11.25 -70.35
N GLN A 23 28.76 -11.48 -70.35
CA GLN A 23 29.35 -12.67 -70.96
C GLN A 23 28.88 -13.95 -70.25
N LEU A 24 29.04 -14.03 -68.92
CA LEU A 24 28.60 -15.19 -68.14
C LEU A 24 27.10 -15.43 -68.27
N LYS A 25 26.30 -14.37 -68.35
CA LYS A 25 24.86 -14.44 -68.56
C LYS A 25 24.53 -15.04 -69.93
N GLN A 26 25.15 -14.56 -71.01
CA GLN A 26 24.93 -15.10 -72.36
C GLN A 26 25.38 -16.57 -72.46
N GLU A 27 26.54 -16.92 -71.92
CA GLU A 27 27.04 -18.30 -71.87
C GLU A 27 26.10 -19.23 -71.07
N LEU A 28 25.53 -18.74 -69.95
CA LEU A 28 24.52 -19.47 -69.18
C LEU A 28 23.19 -19.57 -69.94
N GLU A 29 22.69 -18.51 -70.56
CA GLU A 29 21.45 -18.54 -71.33
C GLU A 29 21.52 -19.58 -72.46
N VAL A 30 22.61 -19.61 -73.24
CA VAL A 30 22.81 -20.62 -74.30
C VAL A 30 22.98 -22.02 -73.72
N SER A 31 23.84 -22.20 -72.70
CA SER A 31 24.13 -23.53 -72.14
C SER A 31 22.99 -24.14 -71.32
N LEU A 32 22.03 -23.33 -70.85
CA LEU A 32 20.88 -23.80 -70.09
C LEU A 32 19.66 -24.20 -70.94
N VAL A 33 19.54 -23.72 -72.19
CA VAL A 33 18.43 -24.07 -73.10
C VAL A 33 18.29 -25.59 -73.27
N LYS A 34 19.40 -26.33 -73.34
CA LYS A 34 19.38 -27.79 -73.51
C LYS A 34 18.67 -28.55 -72.38
N TYR A 35 18.57 -27.98 -71.18
CA TYR A 35 17.89 -28.59 -70.04
C TYR A 35 16.39 -28.25 -69.94
N GLN A 36 15.91 -27.24 -70.69
CA GLN A 36 14.52 -26.76 -70.55
C GLN A 36 13.47 -27.78 -71.02
N ASN A 37 13.83 -28.64 -71.98
CA ASN A 37 12.95 -29.67 -72.56
C ASN A 37 13.53 -31.10 -72.43
N MET A 38 14.49 -31.32 -71.53
CA MET A 38 15.19 -32.60 -71.41
C MET A 38 14.35 -33.64 -70.63
N VAL A 39 13.93 -34.70 -71.33
CA VAL A 39 13.31 -35.88 -70.69
C VAL A 39 14.41 -36.90 -70.37
N ILE A 40 14.56 -37.24 -69.08
CA ILE A 40 15.59 -38.17 -68.63
C ILE A 40 15.13 -39.62 -68.87
N THR A 41 15.83 -40.34 -69.75
CA THR A 41 15.73 -41.79 -69.94
C THR A 41 16.81 -42.53 -69.14
N GLU A 42 16.74 -43.86 -69.04
CA GLU A 42 17.76 -44.65 -68.33
C GLU A 42 19.17 -44.40 -68.87
N ASP A 43 19.36 -44.40 -70.19
CA ASP A 43 20.66 -44.14 -70.83
C ASP A 43 21.16 -42.70 -70.61
N ALA A 44 20.26 -41.71 -70.63
CA ALA A 44 20.60 -40.30 -70.43
C ALA A 44 20.88 -39.93 -68.96
N THR A 45 20.57 -40.81 -68.00
CA THR A 45 20.67 -40.55 -66.55
C THR A 45 22.12 -40.29 -66.10
N LYS A 46 23.12 -40.84 -66.78
CA LYS A 46 24.54 -40.60 -66.43
C LYS A 46 24.97 -39.18 -66.79
N GLU A 47 24.74 -38.76 -68.03
CA GLU A 47 25.10 -37.42 -68.52
C GLU A 47 24.39 -36.31 -67.73
N ALA A 48 23.09 -36.49 -67.44
CA ALA A 48 22.32 -35.55 -66.62
C ALA A 48 22.90 -35.37 -65.20
N LYS A 49 23.47 -36.43 -64.60
CA LYS A 49 24.15 -36.35 -63.29
C LYS A 49 25.48 -35.60 -63.37
N GLU A 50 26.26 -35.83 -64.42
CA GLU A 50 27.53 -35.13 -64.67
C GLU A 50 27.31 -33.63 -64.92
N ASP A 51 26.32 -33.27 -65.72
CA ASP A 51 25.98 -31.87 -65.99
C ASP A 51 25.40 -31.16 -64.75
N ARG A 52 24.54 -31.83 -63.97
CA ARG A 52 24.13 -31.33 -62.65
C ARG A 52 25.32 -31.08 -61.73
N ALA A 53 26.35 -31.92 -61.76
CA ALA A 53 27.57 -31.71 -60.97
C ALA A 53 28.34 -30.46 -61.44
N LYS A 54 28.52 -30.29 -62.77
CA LYS A 54 29.16 -29.11 -63.37
C LYS A 54 28.44 -27.81 -63.01
N LEU A 55 27.10 -27.77 -63.13
CA LEU A 55 26.29 -26.60 -62.78
C LEU A 55 26.38 -26.24 -61.29
N ASN A 56 26.37 -27.23 -60.40
CA ASN A 56 26.57 -27.00 -58.97
C ASN A 56 27.99 -26.51 -58.65
N ALA A 57 29.01 -27.04 -59.32
CA ALA A 57 30.39 -26.55 -59.18
C ALA A 57 30.52 -25.08 -59.61
N LEU A 58 29.98 -24.71 -60.77
CA LEU A 58 29.97 -23.32 -61.26
C LEU A 58 29.23 -22.38 -60.30
N LYS A 59 28.05 -22.78 -59.82
CA LYS A 59 27.29 -22.03 -58.79
C LYS A 59 28.11 -21.82 -57.52
N ASN A 60 28.80 -22.85 -57.03
CA ASN A 60 29.64 -22.77 -55.84
C ASN A 60 30.86 -21.87 -56.05
N THR A 61 31.47 -21.87 -57.24
CA THR A 61 32.57 -20.95 -57.59
C THR A 61 32.13 -19.49 -57.57
N ILE A 62 30.97 -19.17 -58.16
CA ILE A 62 30.40 -17.80 -58.16
C ILE A 62 30.08 -17.35 -56.73
N ASP A 63 29.38 -18.20 -55.96
CA ASP A 63 29.03 -17.91 -54.56
C ASP A 63 30.26 -17.77 -53.66
N GLY A 64 31.29 -18.59 -53.91
CA GLY A 64 32.60 -18.53 -53.27
C GLY A 64 33.32 -17.21 -53.52
N LYS A 65 33.43 -16.77 -54.79
CA LYS A 65 34.06 -15.48 -55.12
C LYS A 65 33.29 -14.29 -54.54
N ARG A 66 31.96 -14.33 -54.51
CA ARG A 66 31.14 -13.32 -53.80
C ARG A 66 31.47 -13.25 -52.30
N LYS A 67 31.64 -14.42 -51.65
CA LYS A 67 32.02 -14.50 -50.22
C LYS A 67 33.45 -14.02 -49.96
N GLU A 68 34.38 -14.35 -50.84
CA GLU A 68 35.78 -13.93 -50.78
C GLU A 68 35.91 -12.41 -50.85
N ILE A 69 35.29 -11.77 -51.86
CA ILE A 69 35.28 -10.30 -51.99
C ILE A 69 34.64 -9.64 -50.76
N LYS A 70 33.48 -10.15 -50.29
CA LYS A 70 32.85 -9.63 -49.06
C LYS A 70 33.79 -9.72 -47.86
N LYS A 71 34.55 -10.80 -47.71
CA LYS A 71 35.47 -11.01 -46.59
C LYS A 71 36.61 -9.98 -46.62
N GLU A 72 37.25 -9.79 -47.77
CA GLU A 72 38.36 -8.84 -47.89
C GLU A 72 37.89 -7.39 -47.73
N TRP A 73 36.71 -7.02 -48.24
CA TRP A 73 36.12 -5.69 -48.02
C TRP A 73 35.70 -5.43 -46.57
N ASN A 74 35.21 -6.45 -45.87
CA ASN A 74 34.80 -6.30 -44.47
C ASN A 74 36.00 -6.27 -43.50
N LYS A 75 37.19 -6.69 -43.95
CA LYS A 75 38.42 -6.69 -43.14
C LYS A 75 38.85 -5.28 -42.68
N PRO A 76 39.05 -4.28 -43.55
CA PRO A 76 39.40 -2.93 -43.09
C PRO A 76 38.28 -2.28 -42.25
N TYR A 77 37.02 -2.62 -42.50
CA TYR A 77 35.91 -2.18 -41.65
C TYR A 77 36.01 -2.75 -40.23
N VAL A 78 36.25 -4.05 -40.07
CA VAL A 78 36.42 -4.69 -38.74
C VAL A 78 37.66 -4.14 -38.03
N GLU A 79 38.79 -4.00 -38.73
CA GLU A 79 40.00 -3.40 -38.15
C GLU A 79 39.79 -1.94 -37.69
N PHE A 80 38.93 -1.18 -38.38
CA PHE A 80 38.50 0.15 -37.96
C PHE A 80 37.53 0.09 -36.77
N GLU A 81 36.51 -0.76 -36.85
CA GLU A 81 35.48 -0.96 -35.82
C GLU A 81 36.12 -1.36 -34.48
N ASP A 82 37.09 -2.27 -34.49
CA ASP A 82 37.80 -2.73 -33.29
C ASP A 82 38.70 -1.63 -32.71
N LYS A 83 39.36 -0.81 -33.54
CA LYS A 83 40.09 0.38 -33.05
C LYS A 83 39.15 1.41 -32.43
N VAL A 84 37.99 1.65 -33.03
CA VAL A 84 36.96 2.55 -32.47
C VAL A 84 36.46 2.01 -31.12
N LYS A 85 36.16 0.71 -31.00
CA LYS A 85 35.75 0.07 -29.74
C LYS A 85 36.80 0.24 -28.63
N VAL A 86 38.09 0.11 -28.95
CA VAL A 86 39.17 0.35 -27.99
C VAL A 86 39.16 1.80 -27.51
N LEU A 87 39.03 2.76 -28.42
CA LEU A 87 38.98 4.18 -28.06
C LEU A 87 37.73 4.55 -27.25
N THR A 88 36.55 4.01 -27.58
CA THR A 88 35.33 4.24 -26.79
C THR A 88 35.42 3.60 -25.41
N ALA A 89 35.94 2.37 -25.30
CA ALA A 89 36.12 1.70 -24.01
C ALA A 89 37.07 2.48 -23.07
N MET A 90 38.15 3.05 -23.61
CA MET A 90 39.07 3.94 -22.86
C MET A 90 38.41 5.25 -22.38
N ILE A 91 37.29 5.66 -22.97
CA ILE A 91 36.52 6.84 -22.57
C ILE A 91 35.38 6.44 -21.60
N ASP A 92 34.74 5.30 -21.83
CA ASP A 92 33.63 4.81 -21.00
C ASP A 92 34.08 4.46 -19.57
N GLU A 93 35.27 3.88 -19.40
CA GLU A 93 35.83 3.55 -18.07
C GLU A 93 35.96 4.79 -17.15
N PRO A 94 36.67 5.88 -17.54
CA PRO A 94 36.74 7.08 -16.71
C PRO A 94 35.38 7.80 -16.58
N ILE A 95 34.49 7.75 -17.58
CA ILE A 95 33.13 8.30 -17.45
C ILE A 95 32.38 7.59 -16.31
N GLN A 96 32.39 6.25 -16.28
CA GLN A 96 31.73 5.46 -15.25
C GLN A 96 32.37 5.67 -13.86
N ALA A 97 33.70 5.80 -13.81
CA ALA A 97 34.41 6.11 -12.57
C ALA A 97 34.04 7.49 -12.02
N ILE A 98 33.97 8.51 -12.88
CA ILE A 98 33.57 9.89 -12.51
C ILE A 98 32.09 9.91 -12.07
N ASP A 99 31.18 9.33 -12.84
CA ASP A 99 29.74 9.28 -12.48
C ASP A 99 29.51 8.61 -11.12
N LYS A 100 30.21 7.51 -10.84
CA LYS A 100 30.17 6.83 -9.54
C LYS A 100 30.71 7.73 -8.42
N GLN A 101 31.83 8.44 -8.64
CA GLN A 101 32.40 9.35 -7.64
C GLN A 101 31.49 10.55 -7.37
N VAL A 102 30.92 11.15 -8.42
CA VAL A 102 29.96 12.27 -8.30
C VAL A 102 28.73 11.83 -7.51
N LYS A 103 28.11 10.70 -7.85
CA LYS A 103 26.95 10.17 -7.11
C LYS A 103 27.27 9.84 -5.65
N ALA A 104 28.44 9.25 -5.38
CA ALA A 104 28.88 8.95 -4.01
C ALA A 104 29.10 10.24 -3.20
N TYR A 105 29.70 11.27 -3.81
CA TYR A 105 29.91 12.58 -3.17
C TYR A 105 28.59 13.32 -2.93
N GLU A 106 27.70 13.39 -3.92
CA GLU A 106 26.37 14.00 -3.76
C GLU A 106 25.54 13.30 -2.68
N GLN A 107 25.63 11.97 -2.57
CA GLN A 107 24.97 11.22 -1.50
C GLN A 107 25.60 11.52 -0.14
N ALA A 108 26.94 11.51 -0.03
CA ALA A 108 27.63 11.85 1.21
C ALA A 108 27.27 13.27 1.71
N VAL A 109 27.20 14.27 0.81
CA VAL A 109 26.77 15.64 1.14
C VAL A 109 25.30 15.68 1.57
N LYS A 110 24.41 14.87 0.97
CA LYS A 110 23.01 14.74 1.42
C LYS A 110 22.92 14.09 2.80
N ASP A 111 23.71 13.06 3.07
CA ASP A 111 23.72 12.32 4.33
C ASP A 111 24.31 13.16 5.48
N GLU A 112 25.41 13.88 5.24
CA GLU A 112 25.98 14.87 6.16
C GLU A 112 24.96 15.96 6.49
N LYS A 113 24.31 16.52 5.46
CA LYS A 113 23.25 17.52 5.64
C LYS A 113 22.04 16.96 6.41
N ALA A 114 21.63 15.72 6.13
CA ALA A 114 20.55 15.05 6.85
C ALA A 114 20.91 14.84 8.33
N ALA A 115 22.15 14.46 8.63
CA ALA A 115 22.68 14.32 9.98
C ALA A 115 22.72 15.68 10.71
N GLU A 116 23.19 16.75 10.06
CA GLU A 116 23.23 18.08 10.69
C GLU A 116 21.83 18.66 10.96
N ILE A 117 20.88 18.44 10.04
CA ILE A 117 19.47 18.84 10.23
C ILE A 117 18.85 18.05 11.38
N LYS A 118 19.11 16.73 11.47
CA LYS A 118 18.61 15.88 12.55
C LYS A 118 19.21 16.28 13.89
N LEU A 119 20.53 16.47 13.97
CA LEU A 119 21.23 16.93 15.17
C LEU A 119 20.64 18.25 15.67
N TYR A 120 20.46 19.22 14.78
CA TYR A 120 19.84 20.50 15.14
C TYR A 120 18.41 20.35 15.65
N PHE A 121 17.62 19.44 15.07
CA PHE A 121 16.28 19.13 15.56
C PHE A 121 16.33 18.51 16.96
N ASP A 122 17.16 17.49 17.17
CA ASP A 122 17.31 16.78 18.44
C ASP A 122 17.80 17.75 19.54
N GLU A 123 18.67 18.72 19.23
CA GLU A 123 19.11 19.80 20.13
C GLU A 123 18.02 20.86 20.44
N THR A 124 17.06 21.07 19.54
CA THR A 124 16.08 22.18 19.61
C THR A 124 14.69 21.75 20.12
N ILE A 125 14.33 20.48 19.95
CA ILE A 125 12.99 19.96 20.27
C ILE A 125 12.68 19.99 21.77
N GLY A 126 13.68 19.73 22.61
CA GLY A 126 13.59 19.86 24.07
C GLY A 126 12.47 19.02 24.68
N ASP A 127 11.53 19.69 25.35
CA ASP A 127 10.40 19.08 26.08
C ASP A 127 9.49 18.19 25.21
N LEU A 128 9.50 18.40 23.89
CA LEU A 128 8.68 17.68 22.92
C LEU A 128 9.35 16.43 22.32
N GLU A 129 10.59 16.09 22.70
CA GLU A 129 11.37 14.98 22.11
C GLU A 129 10.59 13.65 22.08
N THR A 130 9.85 13.34 23.15
CA THR A 130 9.08 12.11 23.28
C THR A 130 7.77 12.08 22.48
N LEU A 131 7.29 13.25 22.03
CA LEU A 131 5.99 13.43 21.35
C LEU A 131 6.14 13.68 19.85
N VAL A 132 7.25 14.27 19.41
CA VAL A 132 7.45 14.73 18.03
C VAL A 132 8.66 14.03 17.40
N PRO A 133 8.48 12.90 16.70
CA PRO A 133 9.58 12.24 16.01
C PRO A 133 9.98 13.02 14.75
N TYR A 134 11.29 13.22 14.54
CA TYR A 134 11.85 13.94 13.37
C TYR A 134 11.22 13.55 12.03
N GLY A 135 10.98 12.25 11.80
CA GLY A 135 10.40 11.74 10.55
C GLY A 135 8.97 12.22 10.24
N LYS A 136 8.25 12.81 11.21
CA LYS A 136 6.94 13.44 10.99
C LYS A 136 7.03 14.89 10.49
N ILE A 137 8.11 15.60 10.84
CA ILE A 137 8.31 17.00 10.44
C ILE A 137 9.29 17.17 9.27
N HIS A 138 10.06 16.12 8.95
CA HIS A 138 11.07 16.15 7.89
C HIS A 138 10.45 16.45 6.52
N VAL A 139 10.93 17.52 5.86
CA VAL A 139 10.52 17.84 4.49
C VAL A 139 11.62 17.41 3.51
N PRO A 140 11.36 16.49 2.55
CA PRO A 140 12.38 15.96 1.64
C PRO A 140 13.15 17.03 0.85
N LYS A 141 12.50 18.17 0.56
CA LYS A 141 13.13 19.33 -0.10
C LYS A 141 14.41 19.78 0.61
N TRP A 142 14.48 19.64 1.94
CA TRP A 142 15.62 20.08 2.75
C TRP A 142 16.94 19.43 2.35
N LEU A 143 16.92 18.25 1.74
CA LEU A 143 18.12 17.56 1.27
C LEU A 143 18.57 18.03 -0.13
N ASN A 144 17.82 18.90 -0.81
CA ASN A 144 18.25 19.51 -2.07
C ASN A 144 19.46 20.42 -1.85
N SER A 145 20.39 20.45 -2.81
CA SER A 145 21.59 21.31 -2.76
C SER A 145 21.27 22.81 -2.76
N SER A 146 20.11 23.20 -3.29
CA SER A 146 19.62 24.59 -3.29
C SER A 146 19.17 25.10 -1.92
N GLU A 147 18.69 24.22 -1.04
CA GLU A 147 18.15 24.62 0.26
C GLU A 147 19.27 24.97 1.24
N ARG A 148 19.24 26.18 1.80
CA ARG A 148 20.24 26.62 2.77
C ARG A 148 19.90 26.08 4.15
N LEU A 149 20.88 25.49 4.82
CA LEU A 149 20.73 25.02 6.20
C LEU A 149 20.15 26.07 7.15
N SER A 150 20.55 27.35 7.01
CA SER A 150 20.00 28.43 7.84
C SER A 150 18.52 28.75 7.58
N ALA A 151 17.97 28.42 6.41
CA ALA A 151 16.54 28.47 6.15
C ALA A 151 15.83 27.25 6.76
N ILE A 152 16.41 26.06 6.63
CA ILE A 152 15.90 24.82 7.22
C ILE A 152 15.83 24.91 8.75
N LYS A 153 16.88 25.43 9.41
CA LYS A 153 16.89 25.66 10.87
C LYS A 153 15.78 26.61 11.30
N LYS A 154 15.45 27.65 10.51
CA LYS A 154 14.29 28.53 10.77
C LYS A 154 12.95 27.83 10.57
N GLU A 155 12.82 27.00 9.54
CA GLU A 155 11.60 26.23 9.28
C GLU A 155 11.34 25.22 10.42
N ILE A 156 12.38 24.55 10.91
CA ILE A 156 12.32 23.68 12.10
C ILE A 156 11.86 24.45 13.34
N ASN A 157 12.45 25.62 13.62
CA ASN A 157 12.05 26.42 14.78
C ASN A 157 10.58 26.82 14.70
N ALA A 158 10.12 27.30 13.54
CA ALA A 158 8.73 27.66 13.32
C ALA A 158 7.78 26.47 13.52
N ILE A 159 8.12 25.28 13.02
CA ILE A 159 7.34 24.05 13.24
C ILE A 159 7.26 23.72 14.74
N ILE A 160 8.39 23.74 15.46
CA ILE A 160 8.44 23.42 16.89
C ILE A 160 7.64 24.45 17.72
N GLU A 161 7.75 25.74 17.39
CA GLU A 161 6.97 26.81 18.03
C GLU A 161 5.47 26.66 17.76
N THR A 162 5.06 26.35 16.53
CA THR A 162 3.66 26.03 16.20
C THR A 162 3.15 24.85 17.02
N ILE A 163 3.93 23.76 17.12
CA ILE A 163 3.56 22.58 17.90
C ILE A 163 3.42 22.89 19.39
N ARG A 164 4.35 23.65 19.99
CA ARG A 164 4.22 24.10 21.40
C ARG A 164 2.97 24.95 21.60
N ASN A 165 2.70 25.89 20.69
CA ASN A 165 1.54 26.77 20.77
C ASN A 165 0.22 26.00 20.63
N ASP A 166 0.12 25.08 19.67
CA ASP A 166 -1.10 24.27 19.47
C ASP A 166 -1.37 23.35 20.67
N ILE A 167 -0.34 22.67 21.19
CA ILE A 167 -0.45 21.84 22.41
C ILE A 167 -0.87 22.70 23.60
N LYS A 168 -0.34 23.92 23.73
CA LYS A 168 -0.76 24.87 24.78
C LYS A 168 -2.21 25.28 24.61
N VAL A 169 -2.67 25.63 23.40
CA VAL A 169 -4.07 25.97 23.12
C VAL A 169 -5.02 24.81 23.43
N ILE A 170 -4.63 23.56 23.19
CA ILE A 170 -5.44 22.39 23.54
C ILE A 170 -5.58 22.25 25.07
N LYS A 171 -4.50 22.49 25.83
CA LYS A 171 -4.49 22.43 27.30
C LYS A 171 -5.21 23.60 27.97
N ASP A 172 -5.01 24.81 27.46
CA ASP A 172 -5.65 26.05 27.94
C ASP A 172 -7.19 26.03 27.79
N LEU A 173 -7.77 25.04 27.11
CA LEU A 173 -9.23 24.82 27.05
C LEU A 173 -9.82 24.11 28.27
N GLU A 174 -8.99 23.45 29.10
CA GLU A 174 -9.38 22.77 30.35
C GLU A 174 -10.59 21.80 30.19
N MET A 175 -10.60 21.04 29.08
CA MET A 175 -11.68 20.10 28.71
C MET A 175 -11.42 18.68 29.22
N GLU A 176 -12.47 17.95 29.63
CA GLU A 176 -12.36 16.51 29.98
C GLU A 176 -11.82 15.63 28.82
N CYS A 177 -11.97 16.09 27.57
CA CYS A 177 -11.46 15.39 26.38
C CYS A 177 -10.06 15.82 25.92
N GLU A 178 -9.27 16.50 26.77
CA GLU A 178 -7.93 17.01 26.43
C GLU A 178 -7.03 15.92 25.82
N GLN A 179 -6.95 14.73 26.45
CA GLN A 179 -6.09 13.64 25.96
C GLN A 179 -6.47 13.17 24.56
N GLN A 180 -7.78 13.04 24.27
CA GLN A 180 -8.28 12.64 22.96
C GLN A 180 -7.97 13.70 21.89
N MET A 181 -8.01 14.99 22.27
CA MET A 181 -7.60 16.09 21.39
C MET A 181 -6.09 16.10 21.14
N LEU A 182 -5.27 15.87 22.16
CA LEU A 182 -3.80 15.78 22.04
C LEU A 182 -3.38 14.56 21.20
N ASP A 183 -3.99 13.39 21.41
CA ASP A 183 -3.76 12.18 20.61
C ASP A 183 -4.09 12.43 19.13
N LYS A 184 -5.19 13.14 18.86
CA LYS A 184 -5.57 13.55 17.50
C LYS A 184 -4.58 14.54 16.91
N TYR A 185 -4.16 15.52 17.68
CA TYR A 185 -3.17 16.50 17.25
C TYR A 185 -1.84 15.84 16.89
N LEU A 186 -1.27 14.98 17.75
CA LEU A 186 0.03 14.34 17.51
C LEU A 186 0.02 13.34 16.35
N GLN A 187 -1.16 12.89 15.88
CA GLN A 187 -1.27 12.06 14.68
C GLN A 187 -1.00 12.85 13.38
N SER A 188 -1.50 14.09 13.29
CA SER A 188 -1.55 14.88 12.04
C SER A 188 -0.89 16.26 12.11
N PHE A 189 -0.48 16.72 13.29
CA PHE A 189 -0.04 18.10 13.60
C PHE A 189 -1.03 19.17 13.11
N SER A 190 -2.33 18.86 13.22
CA SER A 190 -3.44 19.71 12.79
C SER A 190 -4.34 20.09 13.95
N ILE A 191 -4.28 21.35 14.39
CA ILE A 191 -5.18 21.88 15.42
C ILE A 191 -6.65 21.81 14.98
N ALA A 192 -6.93 21.86 13.67
CA ALA A 192 -8.28 21.72 13.13
C ALA A 192 -8.87 20.30 13.38
N GLU A 193 -8.05 19.25 13.34
CA GLU A 193 -8.50 17.90 13.68
C GLU A 193 -8.73 17.72 15.18
N ALA A 194 -7.89 18.33 16.02
CA ALA A 194 -8.09 18.35 17.47
C ALA A 194 -9.39 19.08 17.86
N MET A 195 -9.67 20.23 17.23
CA MET A 195 -10.92 20.99 17.44
C MET A 195 -12.16 20.25 16.88
N ALA A 196 -12.00 19.43 15.85
CA ALA A 196 -13.06 18.53 15.38
C ALA A 196 -13.36 17.42 16.40
N GLU A 197 -12.34 16.88 17.08
CA GLU A 197 -12.52 15.90 18.15
C GLU A 197 -13.19 16.53 19.40
N LYS A 198 -12.82 17.77 19.76
CA LYS A 198 -13.55 18.58 20.77
C LYS A 198 -15.04 18.63 20.46
N LYS A 199 -15.39 19.07 19.25
CA LYS A 199 -16.80 19.17 18.84
C LYS A 199 -17.50 17.81 18.87
N ARG A 200 -16.82 16.75 18.41
CA ARG A 200 -17.34 15.38 18.46
C ARG A 200 -17.64 14.92 19.90
N TRP A 201 -16.86 15.35 20.89
CA TRP A 201 -17.10 15.07 22.30
C TRP A 201 -18.24 15.91 22.88
N GLU A 202 -18.29 17.21 22.61
CA GLU A 202 -19.40 18.09 23.00
C GLU A 202 -20.75 17.58 22.45
N ASP A 203 -20.78 17.21 21.16
CA ASP A 203 -21.92 16.58 20.48
C ASP A 203 -22.35 15.24 21.12
N GLN A 204 -21.47 14.54 21.85
CA GLN A 204 -21.78 13.29 22.58
C GLN A 204 -22.34 13.60 23.97
N VAL A 205 -21.72 14.52 24.71
CA VAL A 205 -22.19 14.96 26.04
C VAL A 205 -23.58 15.56 25.96
N GLU A 206 -23.86 16.42 24.98
CA GLU A 206 -25.19 16.99 24.77
C GLU A 206 -26.25 15.90 24.52
N LYS A 207 -25.94 14.90 23.68
CA LYS A 207 -26.85 13.78 23.40
C LYS A 207 -27.11 12.90 24.62
N MET A 208 -26.09 12.66 25.46
CA MET A 208 -26.22 11.91 26.70
C MET A 208 -27.10 12.67 27.71
N LEU A 209 -26.83 13.96 27.92
CA LEU A 209 -27.60 14.84 28.80
C LEU A 209 -29.08 14.90 28.37
N GLU A 210 -29.34 15.03 27.07
CA GLU A 210 -30.71 15.11 26.55
C GLU A 210 -31.46 13.78 26.67
N TYR A 211 -30.76 12.65 26.49
CA TYR A 211 -31.32 11.32 26.75
C TYR A 211 -31.66 11.11 28.23
N GLU A 212 -30.81 11.55 29.15
CA GLU A 212 -31.05 11.46 30.59
C GLU A 212 -32.26 12.30 31.04
N LYS A 213 -32.37 13.55 30.57
CA LYS A 213 -33.57 14.39 30.81
C LYS A 213 -34.85 13.71 30.32
N GLN A 214 -34.82 13.10 29.14
CA GLN A 214 -35.98 12.38 28.59
C GLN A 214 -36.34 11.13 29.41
N GLN A 215 -35.35 10.42 29.95
CA GLN A 215 -35.59 9.28 30.84
C GLN A 215 -36.18 9.74 32.18
N GLU A 216 -35.66 10.81 32.75
CA GLU A 216 -36.13 11.33 34.04
C GLU A 216 -37.56 11.88 33.94
N LEU A 217 -37.88 12.61 32.86
CA LEU A 217 -39.25 13.05 32.59
C LEU A 217 -40.22 11.87 32.42
N LYS A 218 -39.80 10.77 31.77
CA LYS A 218 -40.62 9.55 31.64
C LYS A 218 -40.90 8.91 33.00
N LYS A 219 -39.88 8.74 33.85
CA LYS A 219 -40.06 8.21 35.22
C LYS A 219 -41.01 9.08 36.04
N GLN A 220 -40.87 10.41 35.98
CA GLN A 220 -41.74 11.33 36.71
C GLN A 220 -43.19 11.26 36.21
N GLN A 221 -43.41 11.17 34.88
CA GLN A 221 -44.74 10.97 34.31
C GLN A 221 -45.35 9.62 34.71
N GLU A 222 -44.56 8.55 34.79
CA GLU A 222 -45.01 7.22 35.20
C GLU A 222 -45.36 7.18 36.70
N ALA A 223 -44.50 7.72 37.56
CA ALA A 223 -44.77 7.88 38.99
C ALA A 223 -46.03 8.72 39.24
N ALA A 224 -46.20 9.84 38.53
CA ALA A 224 -47.41 10.67 38.61
C ALA A 224 -48.68 9.92 38.17
N LYS A 225 -48.59 9.06 37.14
CA LYS A 225 -49.70 8.18 36.74
C LYS A 225 -50.06 7.15 37.80
N ILE A 226 -49.06 6.53 38.45
CA ILE A 226 -49.30 5.57 39.55
C ILE A 226 -50.02 6.26 40.72
N ILE A 227 -49.51 7.41 41.18
CA ILE A 227 -50.11 8.19 42.27
C ILE A 227 -51.54 8.65 41.92
N ALA A 228 -51.78 9.06 40.68
CA ALA A 228 -53.12 9.42 40.22
C ALA A 228 -54.08 8.22 40.19
N LEU A 229 -53.59 7.04 39.78
CA LEU A 229 -54.36 5.80 39.76
C LEU A 229 -54.71 5.32 41.18
N GLU A 230 -53.80 5.46 42.14
CA GLU A 230 -54.08 5.17 43.55
C GLU A 230 -55.10 6.13 44.16
N ARG A 231 -54.97 7.45 43.92
CA ARG A 231 -55.99 8.43 44.36
C ARG A 231 -57.37 8.14 43.77
N ALA A 232 -57.45 7.75 42.50
CA ALA A 232 -58.70 7.36 41.86
C ALA A 232 -59.33 6.11 42.48
N LYS A 233 -58.51 5.13 42.91
CA LYS A 233 -58.98 3.93 43.62
C LYS A 233 -59.49 4.26 45.02
N VAL A 234 -58.77 5.08 45.80
CA VAL A 234 -59.20 5.47 47.16
C VAL A 234 -60.51 6.27 47.11
N SER A 235 -60.63 7.22 46.18
CA SER A 235 -61.87 8.01 46.00
C SER A 235 -63.10 7.18 45.59
N ALA A 236 -62.91 5.93 45.14
CA ALA A 236 -64.01 5.02 44.79
C ALA A 236 -64.49 4.17 45.98
N VAL A 237 -63.77 4.18 47.11
CA VAL A 237 -64.08 3.39 48.31
C VAL A 237 -64.96 4.17 49.29
N ASP A 238 -64.79 5.49 49.42
CA ASP A 238 -65.61 6.35 50.31
C ASP A 238 -67.08 6.56 49.84
N ALA A 239 -67.49 5.93 48.74
CA ALA A 239 -68.79 6.15 48.10
C ALA A 239 -69.86 5.08 48.39
N LYS A 240 -69.65 4.17 49.36
CA LYS A 240 -70.64 3.14 49.72
C LYS A 240 -70.72 2.83 51.23
N THR A 241 -71.86 3.17 51.82
CA THR A 241 -72.34 2.68 53.12
C THR A 241 -73.76 2.10 52.94
N GLU A 242 -74.11 1.08 53.74
CA GLU A 242 -75.47 0.49 53.95
C GLU A 242 -76.19 -0.27 52.81
N GLU A 243 -76.26 -1.61 52.90
CA GLU A 243 -77.49 -2.37 53.29
C GLU A 243 -77.21 -3.89 53.53
N VAL A 244 -78.18 -4.69 54.01
CA VAL A 244 -78.01 -5.97 54.78
C VAL A 244 -79.23 -6.94 54.67
N ILE A 245 -79.26 -8.23 55.12
CA ILE A 245 -78.31 -9.03 55.94
C ILE A 245 -77.87 -10.40 55.33
N PRO A 246 -78.64 -11.54 55.30
CA PRO A 246 -78.00 -12.86 55.55
C PRO A 246 -78.26 -14.02 54.55
N GLY A 247 -77.40 -15.07 54.52
CA GLY A 247 -77.57 -16.14 53.53
C GLY A 247 -76.87 -17.53 53.60
N GLN A 248 -76.19 -17.93 54.70
CA GLN A 248 -75.91 -19.36 55.08
C GLN A 248 -74.90 -20.24 54.26
N VAL A 249 -74.26 -21.18 54.99
CA VAL A 249 -73.40 -22.35 54.59
C VAL A 249 -72.26 -22.14 53.57
N ALA A 250 -70.99 -22.05 54.00
CA ALA A 250 -70.05 -23.17 54.30
C ALA A 250 -69.57 -23.94 53.04
N ILE A 251 -68.29 -24.30 52.82
CA ILE A 251 -67.40 -25.14 53.64
C ILE A 251 -65.93 -25.01 53.15
N MET A 252 -64.94 -24.97 54.06
CA MET A 252 -63.48 -25.31 53.92
C MET A 252 -62.59 -24.62 52.85
N ALA A 253 -61.29 -24.37 53.07
CA ALA A 253 -60.47 -24.43 54.30
C ALA A 253 -59.22 -23.53 54.21
N GLN A 254 -58.87 -22.96 55.36
CA GLN A 254 -57.55 -22.62 55.94
C GLN A 254 -56.35 -22.36 55.00
N GLU A 255 -55.68 -21.21 55.04
CA GLU A 255 -55.05 -20.46 56.17
C GLU A 255 -53.65 -20.99 56.58
N ASP A 256 -52.70 -20.05 56.49
CA ASP A 256 -51.79 -19.63 57.56
C ASP A 256 -50.40 -20.26 57.82
N PHE A 257 -49.40 -19.49 57.36
CA PHE A 257 -48.58 -18.60 58.21
C PHE A 257 -47.22 -19.07 58.76
N THR A 258 -46.28 -18.11 58.76
CA THR A 258 -45.02 -18.01 59.53
C THR A 258 -43.84 -18.96 59.26
N THR A 259 -42.72 -18.34 58.86
CA THR A 259 -41.36 -18.36 59.48
C THR A 259 -40.92 -19.60 60.27
N VAL A 260 -39.67 -20.09 60.17
CA VAL A 260 -38.45 -19.45 60.74
C VAL A 260 -37.17 -20.13 60.19
N VAL A 261 -36.12 -19.31 60.00
CA VAL A 261 -34.66 -19.56 60.04
C VAL A 261 -34.15 -20.98 60.41
N SER A 262 -33.19 -21.52 59.63
CA SER A 262 -31.90 -22.07 60.14
C SER A 262 -30.90 -22.46 59.02
N THR A 263 -29.63 -22.64 59.41
CA THR A 263 -28.41 -22.64 58.58
C THR A 263 -27.76 -24.04 58.37
N ASP A 264 -27.23 -24.29 57.16
CA ASP A 264 -26.06 -25.14 56.81
C ASP A 264 -26.04 -26.65 57.23
N PRO A 265 -25.12 -27.53 56.73
CA PRO A 265 -24.07 -27.35 55.70
C PRO A 265 -24.00 -28.44 54.57
N HIS A 266 -23.16 -28.16 53.56
CA HIS A 266 -22.34 -29.12 52.75
C HIS A 266 -23.01 -30.29 51.98
N GLN A 267 -22.84 -30.31 50.65
CA GLN A 267 -21.89 -31.23 49.99
C GLN A 267 -21.58 -30.84 48.52
N GLN A 268 -20.32 -31.09 48.11
CA GLN A 268 -19.79 -30.79 46.79
C GLN A 268 -20.03 -31.95 45.80
N ILE A 269 -20.29 -31.63 44.53
CA ILE A 269 -19.69 -32.36 43.38
C ILE A 269 -19.25 -31.29 42.38
N ALA A 270 -18.02 -31.40 41.87
CA ALA A 270 -17.42 -30.43 40.95
C ALA A 270 -17.06 -31.08 39.60
N GLU A 271 -17.26 -30.34 38.52
CA GLU A 271 -16.62 -30.55 37.21
C GLU A 271 -15.98 -29.23 36.75
N PRO A 272 -14.92 -29.26 35.93
CA PRO A 272 -13.85 -28.26 36.02
C PRO A 272 -14.17 -26.93 35.31
N GLU A 273 -13.94 -25.82 36.03
CA GLU A 273 -13.93 -24.47 35.46
C GLU A 273 -12.72 -24.28 34.53
N GLN A 274 -12.97 -24.20 33.22
CA GLN A 274 -11.99 -23.63 32.29
C GLN A 274 -11.99 -22.10 32.41
N LYS A 275 -10.84 -21.51 32.71
CA LYS A 275 -10.67 -20.04 32.77
C LYS A 275 -11.06 -19.41 31.42
N LEU A 276 -12.11 -18.58 31.44
CA LEU A 276 -12.54 -17.80 30.28
C LEU A 276 -11.73 -16.50 30.22
N GLU A 277 -10.74 -16.43 29.33
CA GLU A 277 -10.08 -15.18 28.98
C GLU A 277 -10.94 -14.35 28.02
N VAL A 278 -11.15 -13.07 28.33
CA VAL A 278 -11.98 -12.15 27.54
C VAL A 278 -11.09 -11.28 26.66
N LEU A 279 -11.26 -11.41 25.34
CA LEU A 279 -10.41 -10.77 24.33
C LEU A 279 -11.24 -9.76 23.52
N ILE A 280 -10.85 -8.48 23.53
CA ILE A 280 -11.51 -7.40 22.78
C ILE A 280 -10.61 -7.02 21.60
N PHE A 281 -11.11 -7.17 20.38
CA PHE A 281 -10.38 -6.85 19.15
C PHE A 281 -11.31 -6.31 18.06
N LYS A 282 -10.79 -5.40 17.22
CA LYS A 282 -11.55 -4.71 16.17
C LYS A 282 -11.15 -5.25 14.80
N VAL A 283 -12.12 -5.82 14.06
CA VAL A 283 -11.90 -6.37 12.72
C VAL A 283 -12.83 -5.71 11.71
N ALA A 284 -12.28 -5.27 10.58
CA ALA A 284 -13.05 -4.84 9.42
C ALA A 284 -13.34 -6.07 8.54
N VAL A 285 -14.62 -6.34 8.24
CA VAL A 285 -15.07 -7.51 7.48
C VAL A 285 -16.18 -7.13 6.49
N THR A 286 -16.24 -7.83 5.37
CA THR A 286 -17.37 -7.74 4.43
C THR A 286 -18.65 -8.36 5.02
N PRO A 287 -19.84 -8.10 4.46
CA PRO A 287 -21.09 -8.68 4.96
C PRO A 287 -21.10 -10.22 5.00
N GLU A 288 -20.47 -10.86 4.02
CA GLU A 288 -20.35 -12.32 3.95
C GLU A 288 -19.39 -12.86 5.02
N GLN A 289 -18.21 -12.24 5.17
CA GLN A 289 -17.26 -12.55 6.22
C GLN A 289 -17.86 -12.37 7.62
N LYS A 290 -18.69 -11.32 7.82
CA LYS A 290 -19.44 -11.11 9.07
C LYS A 290 -20.42 -12.24 9.38
N LYS A 291 -21.03 -12.85 8.36
CA LYS A 291 -21.94 -14.00 8.52
C LYS A 291 -21.16 -15.28 8.86
N ALA A 292 -20.05 -15.53 8.17
CA ALA A 292 -19.15 -16.66 8.45
C ALA A 292 -18.55 -16.58 9.87
N LEU A 293 -18.07 -15.40 10.28
CA LEU A 293 -17.50 -15.17 11.62
C LEU A 293 -18.53 -15.41 12.73
N LYS A 294 -19.79 -15.00 12.52
CA LYS A 294 -20.88 -15.31 13.46
C LYS A 294 -21.18 -16.80 13.56
N ALA A 295 -21.20 -17.52 12.44
CA ALA A 295 -21.42 -18.97 12.44
C ALA A 295 -20.30 -19.69 13.22
N PHE A 296 -19.04 -19.31 12.98
CA PHE A 296 -17.87 -19.85 13.68
C PHE A 296 -17.95 -19.69 15.20
N PHE A 297 -18.36 -18.52 15.72
CA PHE A 297 -18.51 -18.34 17.17
C PHE A 297 -19.61 -19.22 17.77
N VAL A 298 -20.73 -19.42 17.07
CA VAL A 298 -21.83 -20.28 17.54
C VAL A 298 -21.43 -21.75 17.53
N GLU A 299 -20.79 -22.21 16.46
CA GLU A 299 -20.32 -23.60 16.30
C GLU A 299 -19.30 -23.99 17.37
N ASN A 300 -18.38 -23.08 17.70
CA ASN A 300 -17.37 -23.27 18.75
C ASN A 300 -17.86 -22.91 20.17
N LYS A 301 -19.16 -22.63 20.36
CA LYS A 301 -19.78 -22.26 21.65
C LYS A 301 -19.14 -21.05 22.35
N ILE A 302 -18.55 -20.14 21.58
CA ILE A 302 -17.87 -18.94 22.09
C ILE A 302 -18.91 -17.87 22.46
N LYS A 303 -18.89 -17.41 23.71
CA LYS A 303 -19.79 -16.36 24.20
C LYS A 303 -19.36 -14.99 23.66
N VAL A 304 -20.13 -14.43 22.73
CA VAL A 304 -19.92 -13.07 22.22
C VAL A 304 -20.68 -12.06 23.08
N GLY A 305 -19.94 -11.21 23.80
CA GLY A 305 -20.50 -10.10 24.58
C GLY A 305 -21.05 -8.98 23.69
N ARG A 306 -21.94 -8.15 24.25
CA ARG A 306 -22.40 -6.92 23.61
C ARG A 306 -21.40 -5.80 23.90
N VAL A 307 -20.83 -5.21 22.85
CA VAL A 307 -20.10 -3.95 22.86
C VAL A 307 -21.04 -2.85 22.38
#